data_AF-A0A968ZFJ0-F1
#
_entry.id   AF-A0A968ZFJ0-F1
#
_cell.length_a   1.000
_cell.length_b   1.000
_cell.length_c   1.000
_cell.angle_alpha   90.00
_cell.angle_beta   90.00
_cell.angle_gamma   90.00
#
_symmetry.space_group_name_H-M   'P 1'
#
loop_
_entity.id
_entity.type
_entity.pdbx_description
1 polymer ?
#
loop_
_entity_poly.entity_id
_entity_poly.type
_entity_poly.pdbx_seq_one_letter_code
_entity_poly.pdbx_strand_id
1 'polypeptide(L)'
;MKKTYLIMGGLLLAFTSALGQFSFPVEISTVNWGTTSVQMPPSPLRTQILFIGGHDSVAHRAISNGVGGDHEAGFAPAKQWHDYIGFTPDTATGSQDLGWLSVNHETIFRDDKLGDGGGMTSFKIRRVSVADGIDSIVVVPQNLEDEGFPDVSTKFFSVDFKGTVGETG
;
A
#
# COMPACT_ATOMS: atom_id res chain seq x y z
N MET A 1 11.88 72.93 14.22
CA MET A 1 11.56 71.93 15.26
C MET A 1 10.38 71.02 14.91
N LYS A 2 9.31 71.47 14.22
CA LYS A 2 8.15 70.60 13.91
C LYS A 2 8.40 69.50 12.85
N LYS A 3 9.36 69.70 11.93
CA LYS A 3 9.67 68.73 10.86
C LYS A 3 10.58 67.57 11.31
N THR A 4 11.38 67.77 12.37
CA THR A 4 12.26 66.72 12.93
C THR A 4 11.49 65.65 13.70
N TYR A 5 10.41 66.00 14.39
CA TYR A 5 9.56 65.02 15.09
C TYR A 5 8.78 64.11 14.13
N LEU A 6 8.46 64.60 12.94
CA LEU A 6 7.70 63.86 11.93
C LEU A 6 8.56 62.78 11.25
N ILE A 7 9.85 63.06 11.03
CA ILE A 7 10.84 62.10 10.53
C ILE A 7 11.12 61.02 11.58
N MET A 8 11.23 61.41 12.85
CA MET A 8 11.52 60.47 13.95
C MET A 8 10.32 59.54 14.25
N GLY A 9 9.08 60.03 14.09
CA GLY A 9 7.87 59.19 14.18
C GLY A 9 7.74 58.19 13.02
N GLY A 10 8.09 58.59 11.80
CA GLY A 10 8.07 57.69 10.64
C GLY A 10 9.11 56.57 10.72
N LEU A 11 10.31 56.85 11.27
CA LEU A 11 11.36 55.86 11.48
C LEU A 11 10.99 54.81 12.54
N LEU A 12 10.25 55.18 13.60
CA LEU A 12 9.81 54.20 14.60
C LEU A 12 8.75 53.22 14.07
N LEU A 13 7.88 53.65 13.16
CA LEU A 13 6.84 52.80 12.57
C LEU A 13 7.41 51.77 11.58
N ALA A 14 8.52 52.07 10.91
CA ALA A 14 9.16 51.17 9.94
C ALA A 14 9.90 49.98 10.55
N PHE A 15 10.22 50.01 11.86
CA PHE A 15 10.90 48.89 12.54
C PHE A 15 9.95 47.79 13.03
N THR A 16 8.63 48.02 13.02
CA THR A 16 7.65 47.05 13.55
C THR A 16 7.16 46.02 12.52
N SER A 17 7.47 46.19 11.23
CA SER A 17 7.07 45.26 10.17
C SER A 17 8.03 44.08 9.94
N ALA A 18 9.10 43.95 10.72
CA ALA A 18 10.14 42.93 10.52
C ALA A 18 9.94 41.61 11.30
N LEU A 19 8.88 41.47 12.12
CA LEU A 19 8.67 40.27 12.96
C LEU A 19 7.65 39.25 12.38
N GLY A 20 7.30 39.36 11.10
CA GLY A 20 6.22 38.58 10.48
C GLY A 20 6.62 37.37 9.64
N GLN A 21 7.91 37.02 9.53
CA GLN A 21 8.31 35.86 8.72
C GLN A 21 8.34 34.60 9.59
N PHE A 22 7.24 33.86 9.59
CA PHE A 22 7.26 32.47 10.01
C PHE A 22 8.27 31.72 9.13
N SER A 23 9.37 31.25 9.72
CA SER A 23 10.28 30.33 9.05
C SER A 23 9.57 28.99 8.98
N PHE A 24 9.06 28.65 7.81
CA PHE A 24 8.61 27.27 7.56
C PHE A 24 9.85 26.38 7.65
N PRO A 25 9.89 25.40 8.56
CA PRO A 25 10.97 24.43 8.54
C PRO A 25 10.94 23.73 7.18
N VAL A 26 12.03 23.89 6.42
CA VAL A 26 12.22 23.28 5.09
C VAL A 26 12.48 21.77 5.17
N GLU A 27 12.69 21.25 6.39
CA GLU A 27 12.91 19.84 6.66
C GLU A 27 12.13 19.43 7.91
N ILE A 28 11.39 18.33 7.81
CA ILE A 28 10.75 17.65 8.93
C ILE A 28 11.61 16.45 9.33
N SER A 29 11.86 16.30 10.63
CA SER A 29 12.50 15.10 11.17
C SER A 29 11.58 13.88 11.04
N THR A 30 12.10 12.83 10.39
CA THR A 30 11.35 11.60 10.07
C THR A 30 11.50 10.50 11.12
N VAL A 31 12.25 10.77 12.20
CA VAL A 31 12.73 9.79 13.18
C VAL A 31 11.59 9.04 13.90
N ASN A 32 10.35 9.57 13.87
CA ASN A 32 9.15 8.94 14.44
C ASN A 32 8.00 8.81 13.44
N TRP A 33 8.29 8.64 12.15
CA TRP A 33 7.27 8.37 11.12
C TRP A 33 6.73 6.93 11.12
N GLY A 34 7.09 6.13 12.12
CA GLY A 34 6.47 4.83 12.37
C GLY A 34 5.05 5.01 12.89
N THR A 35 4.09 5.26 12.00
CA THR A 35 2.67 5.32 12.35
C THR A 35 2.26 3.98 12.97
N THR A 36 2.15 3.92 14.29
CA THR A 36 1.74 2.71 15.03
C THR A 36 0.24 2.63 15.27
N SER A 37 -0.48 3.73 15.03
CA SER A 37 -1.91 3.84 15.28
C SER A 37 -2.61 4.65 14.21
N VAL A 38 -3.77 4.16 13.77
CA VAL A 38 -4.69 4.89 12.91
C VAL A 38 -5.74 5.53 13.82
N GLN A 39 -5.79 6.87 13.87
CA GLN A 39 -6.88 7.56 14.55
C GLN A 39 -8.10 7.62 13.63
N MET A 40 -9.17 6.97 14.07
CA MET A 40 -10.47 7.02 13.41
C MET A 40 -11.44 7.80 14.30
N PRO A 41 -12.30 8.66 13.75
CA PRO A 41 -13.38 9.26 14.52
C PRO A 41 -14.27 8.15 15.10
N PRO A 42 -14.87 8.34 16.29
CA PRO A 42 -15.82 7.40 16.85
C PRO A 42 -16.98 7.25 15.86
N SER A 43 -16.95 6.14 15.14
CA SER A 43 -17.80 5.88 14.00
C SER A 43 -18.56 4.59 14.27
N PRO A 44 -19.82 4.47 13.83
CA PRO A 44 -20.50 3.18 13.81
C PRO A 44 -19.81 2.16 12.87
N LEU A 45 -18.82 2.59 12.08
CA LEU A 45 -18.08 1.75 11.15
C LEU A 45 -17.12 0.82 11.88
N ARG A 46 -17.19 -0.47 11.54
CA ARG A 46 -16.24 -1.50 11.95
C ARG A 46 -15.14 -1.61 10.91
N THR A 47 -13.92 -1.87 11.35
CA THR A 47 -12.76 -2.09 10.47
C THR A 47 -12.15 -3.45 10.77
N GLN A 48 -11.50 -4.04 9.76
CA GLN A 48 -10.73 -5.26 9.90
C GLN A 48 -9.57 -5.23 8.90
N ILE A 49 -8.44 -5.82 9.29
CA ILE A 49 -7.28 -5.93 8.41
C ILE A 49 -7.44 -7.22 7.59
N LEU A 50 -7.34 -7.07 6.26
CA LEU A 50 -7.42 -8.20 5.33
C LEU A 50 -6.06 -8.62 4.79
N PHE A 51 -5.11 -7.68 4.74
CA PHE A 51 -3.83 -7.87 4.10
C PHE A 51 -2.82 -6.81 4.61
N ILE A 52 -1.58 -7.23 4.82
CA ILE A 52 -0.46 -6.40 5.27
C ILE A 52 0.76 -6.70 4.39
N GLY A 53 1.18 -5.73 3.59
CA GLY A 53 2.44 -5.78 2.85
C GLY A 53 3.64 -6.01 3.77
N GLY A 54 4.64 -6.76 3.32
CA GLY A 54 5.87 -7.07 4.07
C GLY A 54 5.70 -8.10 5.18
N HIS A 55 4.46 -8.48 5.50
CA HIS A 55 4.13 -9.45 6.52
C HIS A 55 3.44 -10.67 5.94
N ASP A 56 2.38 -10.45 5.16
CA ASP A 56 1.64 -11.55 4.54
C ASP A 56 2.43 -12.14 3.38
N SER A 57 2.48 -13.47 3.31
CA SER A 57 3.17 -14.19 2.24
C SER A 57 2.28 -14.31 1.02
N VAL A 58 2.86 -14.04 -0.15
CA VAL A 58 2.22 -14.21 -1.45
C VAL A 58 2.81 -15.42 -2.16
N ALA A 59 1.95 -16.20 -2.80
CA ALA A 59 2.35 -17.21 -3.75
C ALA A 59 2.81 -16.52 -5.05
N HIS A 60 3.91 -16.97 -5.62
CA HIS A 60 4.38 -16.55 -6.92
C HIS A 60 4.59 -17.76 -7.84
N ARG A 61 4.49 -17.51 -9.14
CA ARG A 61 4.67 -18.54 -10.17
C ARG A 61 6.15 -18.82 -10.38
N ALA A 62 6.45 -19.94 -11.05
CA ALA A 62 7.78 -20.16 -11.58
C ALA A 62 8.05 -19.17 -12.73
N ILE A 63 9.22 -18.56 -12.74
CA ILE A 63 9.71 -17.75 -13.86
C ILE A 63 10.84 -18.53 -14.53
N SER A 64 10.72 -18.72 -15.84
CA SER A 64 11.74 -19.30 -16.71
C SER A 64 11.81 -18.45 -17.98
N ASN A 65 12.40 -17.26 -17.88
CA ASN A 65 12.43 -16.29 -18.98
C ASN A 65 13.85 -15.90 -19.43
N GLY A 66 14.91 -16.43 -18.79
CA GLY A 66 16.30 -16.16 -19.13
C GLY A 66 16.77 -14.71 -18.91
N VAL A 67 15.89 -13.80 -18.45
CA VAL A 67 16.18 -12.39 -18.17
C VAL A 67 15.59 -12.09 -16.78
N GLY A 68 16.45 -12.11 -15.76
CA GLY A 68 16.07 -11.98 -14.34
C GLY A 68 16.32 -13.24 -13.49
N GLY A 69 16.69 -14.36 -14.14
CA GLY A 69 16.98 -15.63 -13.49
C GLY A 69 15.79 -16.58 -13.48
N ASP A 70 16.08 -17.87 -13.39
CA ASP A 70 15.04 -18.89 -13.28
C ASP A 70 14.77 -19.15 -11.79
N HIS A 71 13.50 -19.10 -11.40
CA HIS A 71 13.10 -19.50 -10.06
C HIS A 71 11.83 -20.35 -10.10
N GLU A 72 11.77 -21.33 -9.19
CA GLU A 72 10.61 -22.19 -9.00
C GLU A 72 9.41 -21.39 -8.46
N ALA A 73 8.21 -21.97 -8.60
CA ALA A 73 7.03 -21.45 -7.93
C ALA A 73 7.23 -21.53 -6.41
N GLY A 74 6.77 -20.53 -5.67
CA GLY A 74 7.03 -20.49 -4.25
C GLY A 74 6.34 -19.36 -3.52
N PHE A 75 6.96 -18.95 -2.41
CA PHE A 75 6.45 -17.94 -1.51
C PHE A 75 7.50 -16.87 -1.22
N ALA A 76 7.02 -15.63 -1.15
CA ALA A 76 7.76 -14.48 -0.70
C ALA A 76 6.86 -13.56 0.15
N PRO A 77 7.40 -12.73 1.04
CA PRO A 77 6.65 -11.65 1.67
C PRO A 77 6.07 -10.71 0.60
N ALA A 78 4.83 -10.27 0.78
CA ALA A 78 4.24 -9.25 -0.07
C ALA A 78 5.10 -7.99 -0.11
N LYS A 79 5.13 -7.30 -1.26
CA LYS A 79 5.66 -5.94 -1.31
C LYS A 79 4.78 -4.99 -0.48
N GLN A 80 5.35 -3.83 -0.13
CA GLN A 80 4.74 -2.84 0.77
C GLN A 80 4.34 -1.57 0.01
N TRP A 81 3.78 -0.60 0.75
CA TRP A 81 3.34 0.70 0.23
C TRP A 81 2.19 0.56 -0.76
N HIS A 82 1.05 0.16 -0.21
CA HIS A 82 -0.17 -0.02 -0.97
C HIS A 82 -0.66 1.31 -1.53
N ASP A 83 -0.96 1.33 -2.82
CA ASP A 83 -1.56 2.46 -3.52
C ASP A 83 -2.95 2.05 -4.04
N TYR A 84 -3.09 1.80 -5.35
CA TYR A 84 -4.36 1.43 -5.96
C TYR A 84 -4.91 0.12 -5.39
N ILE A 85 -6.22 0.12 -5.09
CA ILE A 85 -6.99 -1.06 -4.73
C ILE A 85 -8.17 -1.20 -5.69
N GLY A 86 -8.16 -2.27 -6.46
CA GLY A 86 -9.23 -2.67 -7.36
C GLY A 86 -10.11 -3.76 -6.74
N PHE A 87 -11.39 -3.77 -7.12
CA PHE A 87 -12.31 -4.85 -6.81
C PHE A 87 -12.93 -5.39 -8.11
N THR A 88 -12.82 -6.70 -8.31
CA THR A 88 -13.43 -7.42 -9.44
C THR A 88 -14.47 -8.40 -8.90
N PRO A 89 -15.77 -8.18 -9.15
CA PRO A 89 -16.82 -9.07 -8.65
C PRO A 89 -16.63 -10.51 -9.13
N ASP A 90 -16.93 -11.47 -8.26
CA ASP A 90 -17.05 -12.86 -8.69
C ASP A 90 -18.41 -13.06 -9.37
N THR A 91 -18.37 -13.52 -10.62
CA THR A 91 -19.55 -13.76 -11.46
C THR A 91 -19.85 -15.24 -11.65
N ALA A 92 -19.06 -16.12 -11.02
CA ALA A 92 -19.27 -17.56 -11.10
C ALA A 92 -20.62 -17.96 -10.51
N THR A 93 -21.42 -18.68 -11.29
CA THR A 93 -22.75 -19.13 -10.87
C THR A 93 -22.62 -20.08 -9.68
N GLY A 94 -23.35 -19.78 -8.59
CA GLY A 94 -23.33 -20.59 -7.36
C GLY A 94 -22.17 -20.25 -6.40
N SER A 95 -21.32 -19.29 -6.74
CA SER A 95 -20.30 -18.79 -5.81
C SER A 95 -20.92 -17.97 -4.69
N GLN A 96 -20.37 -18.12 -3.49
CA GLN A 96 -20.67 -17.26 -2.33
C GLN A 96 -19.62 -16.17 -2.14
N ASP A 97 -18.58 -16.14 -2.98
CA ASP A 97 -17.50 -15.18 -2.90
C ASP A 97 -17.98 -13.83 -3.45
N LEU A 98 -17.44 -12.74 -2.88
CA LEU A 98 -17.77 -11.40 -3.34
C LEU A 98 -17.00 -11.06 -4.62
N GLY A 99 -15.73 -11.44 -4.66
CA GLY A 99 -14.82 -11.05 -5.74
C GLY A 99 -13.36 -11.07 -5.33
N TRP A 100 -12.54 -10.58 -6.24
CA TRP A 100 -11.11 -10.42 -6.10
C TRP A 100 -10.77 -8.98 -5.73
N LEU A 101 -9.87 -8.82 -4.76
CA LEU A 101 -9.19 -7.57 -4.50
C LEU A 101 -7.83 -7.61 -5.18
N SER A 102 -7.44 -6.51 -5.80
CA SER A 102 -6.12 -6.33 -6.40
C SER A 102 -5.47 -5.09 -5.79
N VAL A 103 -4.33 -5.26 -5.15
CA VAL A 103 -3.63 -4.22 -4.40
C VAL A 103 -2.29 -3.96 -5.06
N ASN A 104 -2.07 -2.74 -5.56
CA ASN A 104 -0.79 -2.30 -6.08
C ASN A 104 0.17 -1.93 -4.96
N HIS A 105 1.45 -2.18 -5.18
CA HIS A 105 2.57 -1.84 -4.31
C HIS A 105 3.47 -0.86 -5.04
N GLU A 106 3.54 0.38 -4.56
CA GLU A 106 4.26 1.47 -5.25
C GLU A 106 5.77 1.44 -4.97
N THR A 107 6.20 0.87 -3.84
CA THR A 107 7.63 0.84 -3.53
C THR A 107 8.38 -0.09 -4.47
N ILE A 108 9.33 0.53 -5.17
CA ILE A 108 10.28 -0.16 -6.02
C ILE A 108 11.40 -0.70 -5.15
N PHE A 109 11.52 -2.02 -5.11
CA PHE A 109 12.72 -2.69 -4.62
C PHE A 109 12.98 -3.93 -5.46
N ARG A 110 14.23 -4.36 -5.41
CA ARG A 110 14.71 -5.56 -6.08
C ARG A 110 14.40 -6.79 -5.25
N ASP A 111 13.79 -7.79 -5.87
CA ASP A 111 13.41 -9.04 -5.23
C ASP A 111 13.55 -10.20 -6.23
N ASP A 112 14.42 -11.16 -5.93
CA ASP A 112 14.73 -12.27 -6.84
C ASP A 112 13.53 -13.23 -7.07
N LYS A 113 12.44 -13.10 -6.31
CA LYS A 113 11.24 -13.95 -6.41
C LYS A 113 10.02 -13.21 -6.95
N LEU A 114 9.91 -11.91 -6.65
CA LEU A 114 8.77 -11.07 -7.03
C LEU A 114 9.11 -10.07 -8.14
N GLY A 115 10.34 -10.12 -8.65
CA GLY A 115 10.88 -9.25 -9.68
C GLY A 115 11.24 -7.85 -9.19
N ASP A 116 11.96 -7.11 -10.03
CA ASP A 116 12.28 -5.71 -9.76
C ASP A 116 11.06 -4.79 -9.95
N GLY A 117 11.02 -3.71 -9.16
CA GLY A 117 9.97 -2.68 -9.27
C GLY A 117 8.96 -2.74 -8.14
N GLY A 118 7.81 -2.13 -8.40
CA GLY A 118 6.63 -2.30 -7.57
C GLY A 118 6.05 -3.71 -7.71
N GLY A 119 4.75 -3.84 -7.50
CA GLY A 119 4.08 -5.12 -7.75
C GLY A 119 2.60 -5.01 -7.52
N MET A 120 1.92 -6.15 -7.59
CA MET A 120 0.52 -6.24 -7.22
C MET A 120 0.25 -7.58 -6.55
N THR A 121 -0.63 -7.57 -5.56
CA THR A 121 -1.16 -8.79 -4.92
C THR A 121 -2.65 -8.88 -5.17
N SER A 122 -3.11 -10.06 -5.58
CA SER A 122 -4.53 -10.36 -5.75
C SER A 122 -4.99 -11.46 -4.80
N PHE A 123 -6.20 -11.33 -4.27
CA PHE A 123 -6.81 -12.34 -3.39
C PHE A 123 -8.33 -12.26 -3.40
N LYS A 124 -8.98 -13.41 -3.20
CA LYS A 124 -10.44 -13.53 -3.22
C LYS A 124 -11.03 -13.34 -1.84
N ILE A 125 -12.18 -12.67 -1.76
CA ILE A 125 -12.87 -12.40 -0.49
C ILE A 125 -14.31 -12.90 -0.48
N ARG A 126 -14.79 -13.25 0.72
CA ARG A 126 -16.17 -13.68 0.98
C ARG A 126 -16.72 -12.95 2.20
N ARG A 127 -18.02 -12.62 2.18
CA ARG A 127 -18.74 -12.19 3.38
C ARG A 127 -19.18 -13.40 4.17
N VAL A 128 -18.91 -13.42 5.46
CA VAL A 128 -19.40 -14.43 6.40
C VAL A 128 -20.20 -13.73 7.49
N SER A 129 -21.31 -14.35 7.88
CA SER A 129 -22.05 -13.94 9.06
C SER A 129 -21.50 -14.72 10.25
N VAL A 130 -21.05 -14.01 11.27
CA VAL A 130 -20.64 -14.57 12.55
C VAL A 130 -21.89 -14.69 13.43
N ALA A 131 -21.86 -15.58 14.44
CA ALA A 131 -22.86 -15.61 15.49
C ALA A 131 -23.13 -14.17 16.00
N ASP A 132 -24.40 -13.86 16.28
CA ASP A 132 -24.90 -12.53 16.68
C ASP A 132 -25.11 -11.51 15.55
N GLY A 133 -25.21 -11.96 14.29
CA GLY A 133 -25.60 -11.10 13.16
C GLY A 133 -24.52 -10.10 12.74
N ILE A 134 -23.28 -10.37 13.13
CA ILE A 134 -22.11 -9.56 12.80
C ILE A 134 -21.52 -10.04 11.47
N ASP A 135 -21.44 -9.14 10.51
CA ASP A 135 -20.75 -9.43 9.25
C ASP A 135 -19.24 -9.29 9.39
N SER A 136 -18.51 -10.22 8.77
CA SER A 136 -17.06 -10.16 8.59
C SER A 136 -16.69 -10.53 7.15
N ILE A 137 -15.54 -10.04 6.70
CA ILE A 137 -14.94 -10.44 5.44
C ILE A 137 -13.83 -11.45 5.72
N VAL A 138 -13.77 -12.54 4.96
CA VAL A 138 -12.67 -13.50 5.01
C VAL A 138 -11.97 -13.58 3.66
N VAL A 139 -10.66 -13.77 3.69
CA VAL A 139 -9.88 -14.10 2.50
C VAL A 139 -10.04 -15.60 2.22
N VAL A 140 -10.50 -15.93 1.02
CA VAL A 140 -10.82 -17.29 0.61
C VAL A 140 -9.57 -17.93 0.01
N PRO A 141 -9.04 -19.02 0.61
CA PRO A 141 -7.94 -19.76 0.01
C PRO A 141 -8.32 -20.28 -1.39
N GLN A 142 -7.40 -20.19 -2.35
CA GLN A 142 -7.55 -20.73 -3.70
C GLN A 142 -6.44 -21.74 -3.95
N ASN A 143 -6.74 -22.81 -4.69
CA ASN A 143 -5.71 -23.63 -5.33
C ASN A 143 -5.68 -23.22 -6.80
N LEU A 144 -4.53 -22.70 -7.26
CA LEU A 144 -4.30 -22.23 -8.63
C LEU A 144 -3.07 -22.95 -9.23
N GLU A 145 -2.87 -24.22 -8.89
CA GLU A 145 -1.80 -25.05 -9.45
C GLU A 145 -1.84 -25.07 -10.99
N ASP A 146 -3.04 -25.19 -11.58
CA ASP A 146 -3.25 -25.15 -13.03
C ASP A 146 -2.78 -23.84 -13.68
N GLU A 147 -2.70 -22.75 -12.90
CA GLU A 147 -2.21 -21.45 -13.34
C GLU A 147 -0.69 -21.29 -13.09
N GLY A 148 -0.01 -22.31 -12.56
CA GLY A 148 1.43 -22.34 -12.31
C GLY A 148 1.85 -21.77 -10.94
N PHE A 149 0.93 -21.64 -10.00
CA PHE A 149 1.25 -21.38 -8.59
C PHE A 149 1.58 -22.69 -7.84
N PRO A 150 2.19 -22.64 -6.65
CA PRO A 150 2.44 -23.84 -5.85
C PRO A 150 1.16 -24.64 -5.57
N ASP A 151 1.25 -25.97 -5.56
CA ASP A 151 0.14 -26.89 -5.21
C ASP A 151 -0.15 -26.86 -3.71
N VAL A 152 -0.70 -25.73 -3.25
CA VAL A 152 -1.21 -25.52 -1.92
C VAL A 152 -2.33 -24.49 -1.97
N SER A 153 -3.35 -24.70 -1.14
CA SER A 153 -4.42 -23.71 -0.99
C SER A 153 -3.89 -22.47 -0.26
N THR A 154 -3.75 -21.36 -0.97
CA THR A 154 -3.14 -20.12 -0.48
C THR A 154 -4.07 -18.95 -0.64
N LYS A 155 -3.82 -17.89 0.13
CA LYS A 155 -4.73 -16.74 0.20
C LYS A 155 -4.36 -15.62 -0.76
N PHE A 156 -3.07 -15.41 -0.99
CA PHE A 156 -2.55 -14.22 -1.65
C PHE A 156 -1.64 -14.62 -2.81
N PHE A 157 -1.82 -13.96 -3.95
CA PHE A 157 -1.10 -14.27 -5.19
C PHE A 157 -0.40 -13.02 -5.71
N SER A 158 0.89 -13.12 -6.02
CA SER A 158 1.59 -12.06 -6.74
C SER A 158 1.11 -12.03 -8.18
N VAL A 159 0.80 -10.85 -8.69
CA VAL A 159 0.54 -10.64 -10.11
C VAL A 159 1.86 -10.30 -10.78
N ASP A 160 2.36 -11.23 -11.58
CA ASP A 160 3.56 -11.04 -12.39
C ASP A 160 3.16 -10.49 -13.77
N PHE A 161 3.67 -9.30 -14.10
CA PHE A 161 3.55 -8.70 -15.42
C PHE A 161 4.67 -9.24 -16.32
N LYS A 162 4.63 -10.55 -16.61
CA LYS A 162 5.50 -11.32 -17.51
C LYS A 162 6.59 -10.49 -18.22
N GLY A 163 7.72 -10.27 -17.54
CA GLY A 163 9.04 -10.04 -18.15
C GLY A 163 9.25 -8.86 -19.11
N THR A 164 8.50 -7.75 -19.02
CA THR A 164 8.81 -6.54 -19.85
C THR A 164 9.29 -5.32 -19.09
N VAL A 165 9.19 -5.31 -17.75
CA VAL A 165 9.94 -4.33 -16.96
C VAL A 165 11.33 -4.89 -16.76
N GLY A 166 12.28 -4.38 -17.53
CA GLY A 166 13.68 -4.80 -17.45
C GLY A 166 14.18 -4.68 -16.03
N GLU A 167 14.50 -5.81 -15.42
CA GLU A 167 15.42 -5.85 -14.29
C GLU A 167 16.74 -5.29 -14.82
N THR A 168 17.09 -4.09 -14.36
CA THR A 168 18.37 -3.48 -14.71
C THR A 168 19.47 -4.24 -13.97
N GLY A 169 20.04 -5.23 -14.67
CA GLY A 169 21.45 -5.59 -14.52
C GLY A 169 22.34 -4.54 -15.16
#